data_AF-A0A2R6K215-F1
#
_entry.id   AF-A0A2R6K215-F1
#
_cell.length_a   1.000
_cell.length_b   1.000
_cell.length_c   1.000
_cell.angle_alpha   90.00
_cell.angle_beta   90.00
_cell.angle_gamma   90.00
#
_symmetry.space_group_name_H-M   'P 1'
#
loop_
_entity.id
_entity.type
_entity.pdbx_description
1 polymer ?
#
loop_
_entity_poly.entity_id
_entity_poly.type
_entity_poly.pdbx_seq_one_letter_code
_entity_poly.pdbx_strand_id
1 'polypeptide(L)'
;MSLSDADRDLVVEELGREPTRAEAALFENLWSEHCAYRSSRPLLGAFDSEGDQVVVGPGDDAAVVSIPSADADDGTYITLGIESHN
;
A
#
# COMPACT_ATOMS: atom_id res chain seq x y z
N MET A 1 2.05 18.99 -3.17
CA MET A 1 1.56 19.49 -1.86
C MET A 1 2.76 19.53 -0.95
N SER A 2 3.01 20.64 -0.26
CA SER A 2 4.07 20.67 0.75
C SER A 2 3.67 19.80 1.95
N LEU A 3 4.65 19.23 2.64
CA LEU A 3 4.42 18.52 3.91
C LEU A 3 3.70 19.45 4.89
N SER A 4 2.81 18.88 5.71
CA SER A 4 2.25 19.62 6.85
C SER A 4 3.34 19.92 7.87
N ASP A 5 3.17 20.96 8.68
CA ASP A 5 4.14 21.31 9.72
C ASP A 5 4.38 20.13 10.68
N ALA A 6 3.32 19.40 11.03
CA ALA A 6 3.40 18.21 11.88
C ALA A 6 4.21 17.08 11.23
N ASP A 7 4.02 16.81 9.94
CA ASP A 7 4.81 15.79 9.22
C ASP A 7 6.29 16.21 9.13
N ARG A 8 6.55 17.50 8.89
CA ARG A 8 7.89 18.05 8.83
C ARG A 8 8.61 17.93 10.18
N ASP A 9 7.93 18.30 11.27
CA ASP A 9 8.50 18.22 12.62
C ASP A 9 8.87 16.79 12.98
N LEU A 10 8.02 15.81 12.63
CA LEU A 10 8.32 14.39 12.81
C LEU A 10 9.54 13.95 11.98
N VAL A 11 9.63 14.37 10.72
CA VAL A 11 10.80 14.06 9.87
C VAL A 11 12.09 14.64 10.47
N VAL A 12 12.05 15.88 10.99
CA VAL A 12 13.22 16.52 11.62
C VAL A 12 13.62 15.79 12.90
N GLU A 13 12.64 15.37 13.72
CA GLU A 13 12.86 14.59 14.93
C GLU A 13 13.55 13.24 14.61
N GLU A 14 13.01 12.49 13.65
CA GLU A 14 13.55 11.18 13.25
C GLU A 14 14.93 11.26 12.59
N LEU A 15 15.19 12.32 11.82
CA LEU A 15 16.50 12.54 11.19
C LEU A 15 17.54 13.15 12.13
N GLY A 16 17.11 13.82 13.21
CA GLY A 16 17.98 14.62 14.08
C GLY A 16 18.58 15.85 13.40
N ARG A 17 18.06 16.24 12.23
CA ARG A 17 18.50 17.38 11.42
C ARG A 17 17.41 17.80 10.44
N GLU A 18 17.59 18.95 9.81
CA GLU A 18 16.75 19.35 8.67
C GLU A 18 16.95 18.40 7.48
N PRO A 19 15.86 18.00 6.78
CA PRO A 19 15.97 17.24 5.55
C PRO A 19 16.61 18.08 4.45
N THR A 20 17.42 17.44 3.62
CA THR A 20 17.86 18.03 2.35
C THR A 20 16.65 18.25 1.44
N ARG A 21 16.81 19.09 0.41
CA ARG A 21 15.74 19.32 -0.57
C ARG A 21 15.23 18.03 -1.22
N ALA A 22 16.12 17.07 -1.49
CA ALA A 22 15.74 15.79 -2.09
C ALA A 22 14.95 14.91 -1.12
N GLU A 23 15.39 14.84 0.14
CA GLU A 23 14.66 14.10 1.20
C GLU A 23 13.27 14.71 1.44
N ALA A 24 13.18 16.03 1.53
CA ALA A 24 11.89 16.72 1.69
C ALA A 24 10.93 16.40 0.53
N ALA A 25 11.40 16.46 -0.72
CA ALA A 25 10.59 16.12 -1.89
C ALA A 25 10.15 14.64 -1.90
N LEU A 26 11.00 13.74 -1.40
CA LEU A 26 10.69 12.32 -1.27
C LEU A 26 9.58 12.10 -0.24
N PHE A 27 9.67 12.72 0.94
CA PHE A 27 8.60 12.67 1.93
C PHE A 27 7.30 13.29 1.41
N GLU A 28 7.35 14.45 0.75
CA GLU A 28 6.17 15.08 0.13
C GLU A 28 5.43 14.13 -0.83
N ASN A 29 6.17 13.34 -1.61
CA ASN A 29 5.59 12.38 -2.54
C ASN A 29 5.05 11.14 -1.83
N LEU A 30 5.90 10.44 -1.08
CA LEU A 30 5.57 9.15 -0.47
C LEU A 30 4.49 9.28 0.62
N TRP A 31 4.38 10.43 1.25
CA TRP A 31 3.40 10.67 2.31
C TRP A 31 2.14 11.41 1.81
N SER A 32 2.02 11.64 0.51
CA SER A 32 0.77 12.11 -0.09
C SER A 32 -0.36 11.09 0.12
N GLU A 33 -1.61 11.53 0.07
CA GLU A 33 -2.76 10.62 0.20
C GLU A 33 -2.76 9.52 -0.86
N HIS A 34 -2.31 9.83 -2.07
CA HIS A 34 -2.22 8.88 -3.17
C HIS A 34 -1.26 7.72 -2.88
N CYS A 35 -0.14 7.98 -2.22
CA CYS A 35 0.86 6.96 -1.92
C CYS A 35 0.63 6.28 -0.56
N ALA A 36 0.24 7.05 0.46
CA ALA A 36 0.18 6.58 1.84
C ALA A 36 -1.21 6.10 2.29
N TYR A 37 -2.27 6.41 1.53
CA TYR A 37 -3.65 6.04 1.85
C TYR A 37 -4.06 6.47 3.27
N ARG A 38 -3.62 7.65 3.74
CA ARG A 38 -3.72 8.05 5.16
C ARG A 38 -5.16 8.04 5.66
N SER A 39 -6.08 8.53 4.83
CA SER A 39 -7.51 8.59 5.18
C SER A 39 -8.23 7.26 4.97
N SER A 40 -7.83 6.50 3.95
CA SER A 40 -8.54 5.31 3.49
C SER A 40 -8.06 4.02 4.14
N ARG A 41 -6.78 3.91 4.51
CA ARG A 41 -6.17 2.72 5.10
C ARG A 41 -6.92 2.17 6.32
N PRO A 42 -7.37 2.99 7.31
CA PRO A 42 -8.12 2.47 8.45
C PRO A 42 -9.47 1.85 8.06
N LEU A 43 -10.12 2.39 7.02
CA LEU A 43 -11.40 1.87 6.52
C LEU A 43 -11.20 0.60 5.70
N LEU A 44 -10.19 0.57 4.84
CA LEU A 44 -9.87 -0.59 4.01
C LEU A 44 -9.38 -1.77 4.85
N GLY A 45 -8.71 -1.52 5.97
CA GLY A 45 -8.29 -2.56 6.91
C GLY A 45 -9.44 -3.24 7.68
N ALA A 46 -10.67 -2.76 7.56
CA ALA A 46 -11.84 -3.37 8.18
C ALA A 46 -12.46 -4.51 7.35
N PHE A 47 -12.02 -4.71 6.11
CA PHE A 47 -12.49 -5.82 5.27
C PHE A 47 -11.76 -7.13 5.61
N ASP A 48 -12.48 -8.25 5.51
CA ASP A 48 -11.86 -9.57 5.57
C ASP A 48 -10.97 -9.79 4.34
N SER A 49 -9.70 -10.10 4.58
CA SER A 49 -8.67 -10.27 3.55
C SER A 49 -8.01 -11.65 3.55
N GLU A 50 -8.48 -12.53 4.43
CA GLU A 50 -7.96 -13.89 4.62
C GLU A 50 -8.98 -14.93 4.14
N GLY A 51 -8.47 -16.06 3.63
CA GLY A 51 -9.28 -17.20 3.20
C GLY A 51 -8.42 -18.29 2.56
N ASP A 52 -8.91 -19.53 2.54
CA ASP A 52 -8.15 -20.69 2.05
C ASP A 52 -7.67 -20.54 0.59
N GLN A 53 -8.41 -19.76 -0.21
CA GLN A 53 -8.07 -19.50 -1.61
C GLN A 53 -7.15 -18.28 -1.77
N VAL A 54 -6.91 -17.47 -0.74
CA VAL A 54 -6.05 -16.28 -0.85
C VAL A 54 -4.60 -16.70 -0.74
N VAL A 55 -3.86 -16.55 -1.84
CA VAL A 55 -2.43 -16.87 -1.92
C VAL A 55 -1.60 -15.62 -1.64
N VAL A 56 -2.00 -14.50 -2.23
CA VAL A 56 -1.45 -13.17 -1.97
C VAL A 56 -2.62 -12.22 -1.74
N GLY A 57 -2.72 -11.71 -0.51
CA GLY A 57 -3.74 -10.74 -0.11
C GLY A 57 -3.36 -9.29 -0.45
N PRO A 58 -4.12 -8.30 0.05
CA PRO A 58 -3.80 -6.88 -0.11
C PRO A 58 -2.42 -6.55 0.48
N GLY A 59 -1.63 -5.76 -0.25
CA GLY A 59 -0.32 -5.28 0.20
C GLY A 59 0.79 -5.38 -0.86
N ASP A 60 0.58 -6.19 -1.89
CA ASP A 60 1.43 -6.30 -3.08
C ASP A 60 0.76 -5.65 -4.31
N ASP A 61 1.45 -5.63 -5.46
CA ASP A 61 0.98 -4.98 -6.69
C ASP A 61 -0.35 -5.56 -7.23
N ALA A 62 -0.64 -6.83 -6.93
CA ALA A 62 -1.89 -7.49 -7.27
C ALA A 62 -2.21 -8.64 -6.30
N ALA A 63 -3.50 -8.90 -6.12
CA ALA A 63 -3.95 -10.06 -5.34
C ALA A 63 -3.87 -11.33 -6.19
N VAL A 64 -3.61 -12.47 -5.52
CA VAL A 64 -3.57 -13.80 -6.15
C VAL A 64 -4.47 -14.74 -5.39
N VAL A 65 -5.38 -15.41 -6.12
CA VAL A 65 -6.28 -16.43 -5.57
C VAL A 65 -6.11 -17.77 -6.28
N SER A 66 -6.19 -18.87 -5.53
CA SER A 66 -6.22 -20.22 -6.08
C SER A 66 -7.64 -20.61 -6.47
N ILE A 67 -7.76 -21.34 -7.57
CA ILE A 67 -9.01 -21.90 -8.06
C ILE A 67 -9.04 -23.39 -7.71
N PRO A 68 -10.04 -23.84 -6.94
CA PRO A 68 -10.17 -25.26 -6.63
C PRO A 68 -10.36 -26.08 -7.91
N SER A 69 -9.51 -27.07 -8.14
CA SER A 69 -9.67 -28.08 -9.19
C SER A 69 -10.18 -29.40 -8.60
N ALA A 70 -11.03 -30.10 -9.35
CA ALA A 70 -11.46 -31.45 -8.98
C ALA A 70 -10.38 -32.50 -9.26
N ASP A 71 -9.43 -32.18 -10.14
CA ASP A 71 -8.34 -33.06 -10.56
C ASP A 71 -7.00 -32.58 -9.96
N ALA A 72 -6.17 -33.54 -9.54
CA ALA A 72 -5.00 -33.33 -8.69
C ALA A 72 -3.73 -32.78 -9.39
N ASP A 73 -3.82 -32.36 -10.66
CA ASP A 73 -2.68 -31.86 -11.42
C ASP A 73 -2.70 -30.32 -11.51
N ASP A 74 -1.56 -29.71 -11.15
CA ASP A 74 -1.20 -28.28 -11.12
C ASP A 74 -2.33 -27.28 -10.81
N GLY A 75 -2.27 -26.68 -9.62
CA GLY A 75 -3.23 -25.66 -9.18
C GLY A 75 -3.34 -24.50 -10.17
N THR A 76 -4.58 -24.05 -10.42
CA THR A 76 -4.85 -22.84 -11.21
C THR A 76 -4.92 -21.62 -10.30
N TYR A 77 -4.37 -20.49 -10.74
CA TYR A 77 -4.35 -19.24 -9.99
C TYR A 77 -4.85 -18.08 -10.86
N ILE A 78 -5.48 -17.09 -10.23
CA ILE A 78 -5.91 -15.84 -10.87
C ILE A 78 -5.22 -14.67 -10.16
N THR A 79 -4.62 -13.78 -10.96
CA THR A 79 -4.07 -12.51 -10.49
C THR A 79 -4.97 -11.36 -10.95
N LEU A 80 -5.29 -10.43 -10.06
CA LEU A 80 -6.10 -9.25 -10.36
C LEU A 80 -5.58 -8.00 -9.64
N GLY A 81 -5.52 -6.89 -10.37
CA GLY A 81 -5.27 -5.55 -9.85
C GLY A 81 -6.12 -4.53 -10.62
N ILE A 82 -6.51 -3.44 -9.96
CA ILE A 82 -7.28 -2.35 -10.57
C ILE A 82 -6.72 -1.01 -10.09
N GLU A 83 -6.50 -0.10 -11.05
CA GLU A 83 -5.94 1.23 -10.80
C GLU A 83 -6.79 2.31 -11.46
N SER A 84 -6.63 3.56 -11.01
CA SER A 84 -7.29 4.73 -11.58
C SER A 84 -6.29 5.83 -11.90
N HIS A 85 -6.57 6.61 -12.94
CA HIS A 85 -5.75 7.73 -13.41
C HIS A 85 -6.66 8.97 -13.60
N ASN A 86 -7.45 9.28 -12.56
CA ASN A 86 -8.40 10.40 -12.57
C ASN A 86 -7.73 11.77 -12.56
#